data_AF-A0A2E6GJT1-F1
#
_entry.id   AF-A0A2E6GJT1-F1
#
_cell.length_a   1.000
_cell.length_b   1.000
_cell.length_c   1.000
_cell.angle_alpha   90.00
_cell.angle_beta   90.00
_cell.angle_gamma   90.00
#
_symmetry.space_group_name_H-M   'P 1'
#
loop_
_entity.id
_entity.type
_entity.pdbx_description
1 polymer ?
#
loop_
_entity_poly.entity_id
_entity_poly.type
_entity_poly.pdbx_seq_one_letter_code
_entity_poly.pdbx_strand_id
1 'polypeptide(L)'
;MSEPMKKTLIWIVMTASLGLNAAFVGGYFFAEKRAERVSRGGAAEIVMERLRLNEAQKKLFLTLRGKARLAFRRLTDEESLTVEAYWRELLKPKADIAAIKSAIEKNAGKRVRFNLEVSALLHELLSTLDPGQRELFVSTLRRRNLFAGRFLFSGGSSPRD
;
A
#
# COMPACT_ATOMS: atom_id res chain seq x y z
N MET A 1 -60.61 -11.76 -11.05
CA MET A 1 -59.89 -10.68 -10.33
C MET A 1 -58.38 -10.90 -10.47
N SER A 2 -57.70 -10.41 -11.52
CA SER A 2 -56.24 -10.64 -11.67
C SER A 2 -55.51 -9.76 -12.69
N GLU A 3 -56.08 -8.63 -13.14
CA GLU A 3 -55.39 -7.69 -14.04
C GLU A 3 -54.62 -6.54 -13.35
N PRO A 4 -55.12 -5.85 -12.32
CA PRO A 4 -54.43 -4.67 -11.78
C PRO A 4 -53.13 -5.04 -11.07
N MET A 5 -53.07 -6.20 -10.40
CA MET A 5 -51.86 -6.70 -9.73
C MET A 5 -50.70 -6.97 -10.70
N LYS A 6 -50.99 -7.45 -11.92
CA LYS A 6 -49.93 -7.72 -12.92
C LYS A 6 -49.29 -6.42 -13.41
N LYS A 7 -50.10 -5.38 -13.65
CA LYS A 7 -49.61 -4.05 -14.05
C LYS A 7 -48.76 -3.40 -12.95
N THR A 8 -49.19 -3.47 -11.70
CA THR A 8 -48.42 -2.93 -10.56
C THR A 8 -47.10 -3.68 -10.37
N LEU A 9 -47.10 -5.02 -10.51
CA LEU A 9 -45.89 -5.83 -10.41
C LEU A 9 -44.89 -5.49 -11.52
N ILE A 10 -45.37 -5.32 -12.76
CA ILE A 10 -44.53 -4.89 -13.89
C ILE A 10 -43.87 -3.53 -13.62
N TRP A 11 -44.62 -2.56 -13.10
CA TRP A 11 -44.08 -1.24 -12.74
C TRP A 11 -43.04 -1.30 -11.61
N ILE A 12 -43.28 -2.13 -10.58
CA ILE A 12 -42.32 -2.33 -9.49
C ILE A 12 -41.03 -2.95 -10.02
N VAL A 13 -41.12 -4.00 -10.83
CA VAL A 13 -39.94 -4.66 -11.42
C VAL A 13 -39.19 -3.70 -12.35
N MET A 14 -39.90 -2.90 -13.14
CA MET A 14 -39.28 -1.93 -14.05
C MET A 14 -38.55 -0.82 -13.28
N THR A 15 -39.16 -0.28 -12.22
CA THR A 15 -38.57 0.78 -11.39
C THR A 15 -37.38 0.25 -10.59
N ALA A 16 -37.49 -0.96 -10.04
CA ALA A 16 -36.39 -1.63 -9.35
C ALA A 16 -35.22 -1.90 -10.30
N SER A 17 -35.50 -2.39 -11.52
CA SER A 17 -34.48 -2.61 -12.55
C SER A 17 -33.79 -1.31 -12.96
N LEU A 18 -34.53 -0.22 -13.16
CA LEU A 18 -33.96 1.09 -13.46
C LEU A 18 -33.07 1.61 -12.34
N GLY A 19 -33.52 1.50 -11.08
CA GLY A 19 -32.72 1.89 -9.92
C GLY A 19 -31.44 1.08 -9.79
N LEU A 20 -31.52 -0.24 -10.03
CA LEU A 20 -30.37 -1.14 -10.00
C LEU A 20 -29.36 -0.76 -11.10
N ASN A 21 -29.83 -0.55 -12.33
CA ASN A 21 -28.98 -0.13 -13.45
C ASN A 21 -28.33 1.23 -13.20
N ALA A 22 -29.07 2.20 -12.68
CA ALA A 22 -28.52 3.51 -12.33
C ALA A 22 -27.46 3.41 -11.22
N ALA A 23 -27.68 2.55 -10.22
CA ALA A 23 -26.71 2.28 -9.16
C ALA A 23 -25.45 1.57 -9.69
N PHE A 24 -25.60 0.62 -10.62
CA PHE A 24 -24.48 -0.05 -11.28
C PHE A 24 -23.66 0.92 -12.13
N VAL A 25 -24.30 1.73 -12.97
CA VAL A 25 -23.63 2.73 -13.82
C VAL A 25 -22.97 3.81 -12.96
N GLY A 26 -23.67 4.35 -11.98
CA GLY A 26 -23.14 5.34 -11.05
C GLY A 26 -21.99 4.79 -10.21
N GLY A 27 -22.13 3.55 -9.72
CA GLY A 27 -21.09 2.84 -9.00
C GLY A 27 -19.86 2.57 -9.86
N TYR A 28 -20.05 2.17 -11.12
CA TYR A 28 -18.97 1.94 -12.09
C TYR A 28 -18.21 3.23 -12.38
N PHE A 29 -18.90 4.32 -12.73
CA PHE A 29 -18.25 5.62 -12.98
C PHE A 29 -17.55 6.17 -11.74
N PHE A 30 -18.11 5.96 -10.55
CA PHE A 30 -17.48 6.38 -9.30
C PHE A 30 -16.24 5.54 -8.98
N ALA A 31 -16.32 4.22 -9.20
CA ALA A 31 -15.21 3.30 -9.03
C ALA A 31 -14.10 3.58 -10.06
N GLU A 32 -14.45 3.86 -11.32
CA GLU A 32 -13.52 4.19 -12.40
C GLU A 32 -12.82 5.52 -12.13
N LYS A 33 -13.55 6.59 -11.76
CA LYS A 33 -12.93 7.87 -11.35
C LYS A 33 -12.05 7.75 -10.11
N ARG A 34 -12.37 6.83 -9.20
CA ARG A 34 -11.54 6.55 -8.02
C ARG A 34 -10.33 5.72 -8.37
N ALA A 35 -10.48 4.74 -9.26
CA ALA A 35 -9.40 3.93 -9.81
C ALA A 35 -8.44 4.78 -10.65
N GLU A 36 -8.94 5.70 -11.48
CA GLU A 36 -8.14 6.66 -12.24
C GLU A 36 -7.37 7.62 -11.31
N ARG A 37 -7.98 8.12 -10.22
CA ARG A 37 -7.25 8.94 -9.24
C ARG A 37 -6.15 8.16 -8.51
N VAL A 38 -6.42 6.91 -8.15
CA VAL A 38 -5.42 6.01 -7.57
C VAL A 38 -4.33 5.65 -8.59
N SER A 39 -4.67 5.58 -9.88
CA SER A 39 -3.78 5.26 -11.00
C SER A 39 -2.89 6.45 -11.39
N ARG A 40 -3.44 7.68 -11.45
CA ARG A 40 -2.71 8.90 -11.86
C ARG A 40 -1.98 9.61 -10.71
N GLY A 41 -2.52 9.58 -9.48
CA GLY A 41 -1.94 10.25 -8.30
C GLY A 41 -1.24 9.35 -7.29
N GLY A 42 -1.55 8.05 -7.32
CA GLY A 42 -1.02 7.07 -6.38
C GLY A 42 -1.42 7.31 -4.91
N ALA A 43 -1.08 6.37 -4.05
CA ALA A 43 -1.30 6.50 -2.60
C ALA A 43 -0.63 7.74 -1.98
N ALA A 44 0.36 8.33 -2.65
CA ALA A 44 1.05 9.53 -2.20
C ALA A 44 0.20 10.79 -2.29
N GLU A 45 -0.50 11.01 -3.39
CA GLU A 45 -1.32 12.21 -3.56
C GLU A 45 -2.46 12.25 -2.53
N ILE A 46 -3.09 11.10 -2.29
CA ILE A 46 -4.09 10.94 -1.21
C ILE A 46 -3.53 11.29 0.17
N VAL A 47 -2.28 10.91 0.45
CA VAL A 47 -1.62 11.24 1.73
C VAL A 47 -1.32 12.73 1.83
N MET A 48 -0.79 13.33 0.75
CA MET A 48 -0.47 14.76 0.72
C MET A 48 -1.72 15.64 0.87
N GLU A 49 -2.82 15.28 0.18
CA GLU A 49 -4.11 15.96 0.32
C GLU A 49 -4.70 15.80 1.72
N ARG A 50 -4.68 14.58 2.27
CA ARG A 50 -5.25 14.29 3.59
C ARG A 50 -4.52 15.02 4.71
N LEU A 51 -3.20 15.13 4.62
CA LEU A 51 -2.38 15.88 5.56
C LEU A 51 -2.39 17.40 5.28
N ARG A 52 -3.01 17.83 4.17
CA ARG A 52 -3.00 19.23 3.72
C ARG A 52 -1.57 19.82 3.70
N LEU A 53 -0.63 19.05 3.16
CA LEU A 53 0.76 19.48 3.11
C LEU A 53 0.88 20.76 2.27
N ASN A 54 1.71 21.70 2.71
CA ASN A 54 2.10 22.85 1.89
C ASN A 54 3.11 22.42 0.80
N GLU A 55 3.42 23.30 -0.16
CA GLU A 55 4.29 22.95 -1.30
C GLU A 55 5.70 22.50 -0.88
N ALA A 56 6.27 23.09 0.16
CA ALA A 56 7.57 22.67 0.69
C ALA A 56 7.52 21.27 1.30
N GLN A 57 6.49 20.99 2.11
CA GLN A 57 6.25 19.67 2.71
C GLN A 57 5.94 18.60 1.65
N LYS A 58 5.18 18.94 0.59
CA LYS A 58 4.92 18.04 -0.54
C LYS A 58 6.21 17.64 -1.25
N LYS A 59 7.06 18.62 -1.57
CA LYS A 59 8.35 18.38 -2.23
C LYS A 59 9.23 17.47 -1.38
N LEU A 60 9.34 17.77 -0.08
CA LEU A 60 10.08 16.93 0.86
C LEU A 60 9.52 15.51 0.93
N PHE A 61 8.20 15.36 1.06
CA PHE A 61 7.52 14.07 1.09
C PHE A 61 7.85 13.21 -0.14
N LEU A 62 7.78 13.79 -1.34
CA LEU A 62 8.11 13.10 -2.59
C LEU A 62 9.58 12.67 -2.65
N THR A 63 10.51 13.54 -2.21
CA THR A 63 11.93 13.21 -2.13
C THR A 63 12.18 12.05 -1.16
N LEU A 64 11.62 12.11 0.05
CA LEU A 64 11.80 11.07 1.06
C LEU A 64 11.18 9.75 0.64
N ARG A 65 10.02 9.78 -0.04
CA ARG A 65 9.40 8.59 -0.64
C ARG A 65 10.30 7.98 -1.71
N GLY A 66 10.95 8.79 -2.54
CA GLY A 66 11.95 8.33 -3.51
C GLY A 66 13.12 7.60 -2.84
N LYS A 67 13.71 8.20 -1.80
CA LYS A 67 14.78 7.59 -1.00
C LYS A 67 14.34 6.26 -0.37
N ALA A 68 13.16 6.23 0.24
CA ALA A 68 12.62 5.01 0.83
C ALA A 68 12.45 3.91 -0.24
N ARG A 69 11.94 4.23 -1.43
CA ARG A 69 11.79 3.27 -2.54
C ARG A 69 13.12 2.66 -2.97
N LEU A 70 14.18 3.47 -3.03
CA LEU A 70 15.53 2.98 -3.32
C LEU A 70 16.05 2.07 -2.20
N ALA A 71 15.86 2.46 -0.94
CA ALA A 71 16.22 1.63 0.22
C ALA A 71 15.50 0.26 0.19
N PHE A 72 14.22 0.24 -0.19
CA PHE A 72 13.45 -0.98 -0.33
C PHE A 72 13.94 -1.86 -1.49
N ARG A 73 14.24 -1.27 -2.65
CA ARG A 73 14.83 -2.02 -3.78
C ARG A 73 16.16 -2.67 -3.37
N ARG A 74 17.04 -1.93 -2.68
CA ARG A 74 18.29 -2.50 -2.14
C ARG A 74 18.01 -3.66 -1.19
N LEU A 75 17.05 -3.52 -0.27
CA LEU A 75 16.66 -4.61 0.62
C LEU A 75 16.21 -5.84 -0.16
N THR A 76 15.33 -5.70 -1.16
CA THR A 76 14.83 -6.83 -1.95
C THR A 76 15.91 -7.48 -2.80
N ASP A 77 16.77 -6.68 -3.43
CA ASP A 77 17.86 -7.16 -4.27
C ASP A 77 18.87 -7.95 -3.42
N GLU A 78 19.21 -7.43 -2.23
CA GLU A 78 20.10 -8.10 -1.29
C GLU A 78 19.45 -9.31 -0.60
N GLU A 79 18.15 -9.28 -0.30
CA GLU A 79 17.44 -10.35 0.42
C GLU A 79 17.33 -11.62 -0.43
N SER A 80 17.09 -11.49 -1.74
CA SER A 80 16.96 -12.63 -2.67
C SER A 80 18.13 -13.62 -2.53
N LEU A 81 19.37 -13.11 -2.55
CA LEU A 81 20.59 -13.91 -2.43
C LEU A 81 20.72 -14.64 -1.09
N THR A 82 20.24 -14.03 0.00
CA THR A 82 20.37 -14.61 1.36
C THR A 82 19.28 -15.63 1.64
N VAL A 83 18.07 -15.37 1.14
CA VAL A 83 16.94 -16.30 1.22
C VAL A 83 17.23 -17.55 0.37
N GLU A 84 17.77 -17.39 -0.83
CA GLU A 84 18.18 -18.53 -1.65
C GLU A 84 19.30 -19.35 -1.00
N ALA A 85 20.26 -18.72 -0.34
CA ALA A 85 21.31 -19.44 0.40
C ALA A 85 20.73 -20.26 1.56
N TYR A 86 19.78 -19.68 2.31
CA TYR A 86 19.05 -20.37 3.37
C TYR A 86 18.30 -21.60 2.85
N TRP A 87 17.52 -21.45 1.78
CA TRP A 87 16.76 -22.56 1.20
C TRP A 87 17.66 -23.65 0.63
N ARG A 88 18.75 -23.28 -0.06
CA ARG A 88 19.73 -24.26 -0.57
C ARG A 88 20.35 -25.09 0.55
N GLU A 89 20.60 -24.50 1.71
CA GLU A 89 21.17 -25.22 2.84
C GLU A 89 20.19 -26.23 3.45
N LEU A 90 18.91 -25.84 3.57
CA LEU A 90 17.86 -26.72 4.08
C LEU A 90 17.56 -27.92 3.19
N LEU A 91 17.80 -27.81 1.87
CA LEU A 91 17.59 -28.91 0.93
C LEU A 91 18.70 -29.97 0.96
N LYS A 92 19.81 -29.74 1.67
CA LYS A 92 20.90 -30.72 1.74
C LYS A 92 20.53 -31.91 2.64
N PRO A 93 20.95 -33.14 2.30
CA PRO A 93 20.75 -34.32 3.15
C PRO A 93 21.36 -34.19 4.56
N LYS A 94 22.40 -33.38 4.70
CA LYS A 94 22.97 -32.94 5.99
C LYS A 94 23.10 -31.42 5.95
N ALA A 95 22.10 -30.73 6.48
CA ALA A 95 22.09 -29.27 6.55
C ALA A 95 23.20 -28.75 7.49
N ASP A 96 23.92 -27.72 7.05
CA ASP A 96 24.85 -26.98 7.91
C ASP A 96 24.09 -25.92 8.71
N ILE A 97 23.87 -26.21 9.99
CA ILE A 97 23.18 -25.31 10.93
C ILE A 97 23.91 -23.97 11.09
N ALA A 98 25.24 -23.95 11.01
CA ALA A 98 26.01 -22.72 11.12
C ALA A 98 25.81 -21.82 9.89
N ALA A 99 25.75 -22.42 8.70
CA ALA A 99 25.43 -21.70 7.46
C ALA A 99 23.99 -21.14 7.48
N ILE A 100 23.02 -21.92 7.97
CA ILE A 100 21.63 -21.46 8.16
C ILE A 100 21.57 -20.26 9.11
N LYS A 101 22.22 -20.36 10.28
CA LYS A 101 22.26 -19.28 11.27
C LYS A 101 22.90 -18.01 10.67
N SER A 102 24.00 -18.15 9.95
CA SER A 102 24.68 -17.04 9.27
C SER A 102 23.77 -16.37 8.23
N ALA A 103 22.98 -17.14 7.46
CA ALA A 103 22.02 -16.57 6.52
C ALA A 103 20.90 -15.79 7.22
N ILE A 104 20.36 -16.31 8.33
CA ILE A 104 19.34 -15.62 9.14
C ILE A 104 19.90 -14.31 9.70
N GLU A 105 21.08 -14.34 10.31
CA GLU A 105 21.72 -13.14 10.90
C GLU A 105 22.01 -12.08 9.84
N LYS A 106 22.49 -12.47 8.66
CA LYS A 106 22.69 -11.55 7.53
C LYS A 106 21.37 -10.91 7.09
N ASN A 107 20.29 -11.69 7.00
CA ASN A 107 18.99 -11.14 6.62
C ASN A 107 18.43 -10.19 7.70
N ALA A 108 18.56 -10.56 8.98
CA ALA A 108 18.17 -9.70 10.09
C ALA A 108 18.95 -8.37 10.07
N GLY A 109 20.26 -8.41 9.85
CA GLY A 109 21.09 -7.21 9.73
C GLY A 109 20.63 -6.27 8.59
N LYS A 110 20.27 -6.83 7.42
CA LYS A 110 19.71 -6.05 6.31
C LYS A 110 18.40 -5.36 6.67
N ARG A 111 17.48 -6.09 7.32
CA ARG A 111 16.19 -5.55 7.78
C ARG A 111 16.37 -4.45 8.83
N VAL A 112 17.31 -4.61 9.76
CA VAL A 112 17.64 -3.58 10.76
C VAL A 112 18.14 -2.31 10.07
N ARG A 113 19.11 -2.42 9.14
CA ARG A 113 19.61 -1.25 8.39
C ARG A 113 18.51 -0.52 7.63
N PHE A 114 17.66 -1.27 6.92
CA PHE A 114 16.51 -0.72 6.22
C PHE A 114 15.55 0.02 7.16
N ASN A 115 15.22 -0.57 8.30
CA ASN A 115 14.31 0.04 9.28
C ASN A 115 14.90 1.33 9.87
N LEU A 116 16.20 1.38 10.14
CA LEU A 116 16.89 2.58 10.61
C LEU A 116 16.86 3.68 9.55
N GLU A 117 17.15 3.35 8.29
CA GLU A 117 17.11 4.30 7.17
C GLU A 117 15.70 4.87 6.99
N VAL A 118 14.67 4.02 6.95
CA VAL A 118 13.28 4.47 6.80
C VAL A 118 12.83 5.29 8.01
N SER A 119 13.23 4.92 9.23
CA SER A 119 12.90 5.68 10.44
C SER A 119 13.51 7.08 10.43
N ALA A 120 14.75 7.22 9.94
CA ALA A 120 15.38 8.53 9.77
C ALA A 120 14.62 9.41 8.76
N LEU A 121 14.20 8.85 7.63
CA LEU A 121 13.38 9.56 6.64
C LEU A 121 12.01 9.97 7.22
N LEU A 122 11.37 9.10 7.99
CA LEU A 122 10.09 9.42 8.64
C LEU A 122 10.26 10.54 9.68
N HIS A 123 11.34 10.51 10.45
CA HIS A 123 11.66 11.55 11.41
C HIS A 123 11.89 12.90 10.72
N GLU A 124 12.62 12.92 9.60
CA GLU A 124 12.84 14.12 8.78
C GLU A 124 11.50 14.74 8.35
N LEU A 125 10.57 13.94 7.83
CA LEU A 125 9.23 14.43 7.46
C LEU A 125 8.46 14.95 8.69
N LEU A 126 8.38 14.17 9.76
CA LEU A 126 7.63 14.51 10.97
C LEU A 126 8.08 15.84 11.57
N SER A 127 9.38 16.15 11.51
CA SER A 127 9.93 17.42 12.00
C SER A 127 9.31 18.65 11.33
N THR A 128 8.87 18.51 10.07
CA THR A 128 8.28 19.60 9.28
C THR A 128 6.76 19.73 9.42
N LEU A 129 6.11 18.76 10.06
CA LEU A 129 4.66 18.73 10.25
C LEU A 129 4.25 19.44 11.54
N ASP A 130 3.08 20.06 11.56
CA ASP A 130 2.45 20.54 12.79
C ASP A 130 1.93 19.37 13.66
N PRO A 131 1.60 19.59 14.95
CA PRO A 131 1.14 18.52 15.83
C PRO A 131 -0.06 17.71 15.31
N GLY A 132 -1.05 18.37 14.68
CA GLY A 132 -2.23 17.70 14.13
C GLY A 132 -1.90 16.88 12.88
N GLN A 133 -1.04 17.40 12.01
CA GLN A 133 -0.50 16.66 10.86
C GLN A 133 0.31 15.43 11.31
N ARG A 134 1.14 15.56 12.35
CA ARG A 134 1.95 14.44 12.89
C ARG A 134 1.06 13.31 13.37
N GLU A 135 0.04 13.62 14.16
CA GLU A 135 -0.89 12.61 14.69
C GLU A 135 -1.67 11.90 13.57
N LEU A 136 -2.16 12.67 12.59
CA LEU A 136 -2.85 12.12 11.43
C LEU A 136 -1.93 11.25 10.57
N PHE A 137 -0.66 11.64 10.43
CA PHE A 137 0.33 10.86 9.69
C PHE A 137 0.66 9.56 10.41
N VAL A 138 1.01 9.61 11.70
CA VAL A 138 1.35 8.42 12.50
C VAL A 138 0.16 7.46 12.60
N SER A 139 -1.07 7.96 12.79
CA SER A 139 -2.26 7.11 12.81
C SER A 139 -2.53 6.43 11.45
N THR A 140 -2.25 7.13 10.34
CA THR A 140 -2.33 6.56 9.00
C THR A 140 -1.29 5.45 8.80
N LEU A 141 -0.07 5.65 9.33
CA LEU A 141 1.00 4.66 9.28
C LEU A 141 0.72 3.44 10.18
N ARG A 142 0.22 3.61 11.41
CA ARG A 142 -0.08 2.50 12.33
C ARG A 142 -1.13 1.53 11.80
N ARG A 143 -2.13 2.05 11.06
CA ARG A 143 -3.17 1.21 10.43
C ARG A 143 -2.66 0.35 9.28
N ARG A 144 -1.43 0.60 8.78
CA ARG A 144 -0.86 -0.07 7.62
C ARG A 144 0.55 -0.51 7.96
N ASN A 145 0.72 -1.79 8.29
CA ASN A 145 1.96 -2.36 8.79
C ASN A 145 3.19 -1.91 7.97
N LEU A 146 3.91 -0.90 8.47
CA LEU A 146 4.99 -0.21 7.76
C LEU A 146 6.14 -1.14 7.42
N PHE A 147 6.39 -2.08 8.32
CA PHE A 147 7.44 -3.08 8.24
C PHE A 147 7.08 -4.26 7.35
N ALA A 148 5.84 -4.30 6.82
CA ALA A 148 5.39 -5.29 5.85
C ALA A 148 5.56 -4.82 4.38
N GLY A 149 6.30 -3.73 4.12
CA GLY A 149 6.78 -3.37 2.78
C GLY A 149 5.71 -2.91 1.76
N ARG A 150 4.47 -2.63 2.17
CA ARG A 150 3.37 -2.42 1.21
C ARG A 150 2.97 -0.96 0.96
N PHE A 151 3.25 -0.03 1.87
CA PHE A 151 2.67 1.32 1.83
C PHE A 151 3.59 2.43 1.27
N LEU A 152 4.88 2.45 1.62
CA LEU A 152 5.84 3.40 1.04
C LEU A 152 6.22 3.04 -0.42
N PHE A 153 5.97 1.79 -0.80
CA PHE A 153 6.58 1.18 -1.98
C PHE A 153 5.61 0.89 -3.12
N SER A 154 4.31 0.64 -2.84
CA SER A 154 3.32 0.40 -3.89
C SER A 154 2.88 1.70 -4.58
N GLY A 155 3.16 1.80 -5.87
CA GLY A 155 2.37 2.55 -6.83
C GLY A 155 2.06 1.58 -7.96
N GLY A 156 0.78 1.29 -8.17
CA GLY A 156 0.33 0.39 -9.24
C GLY A 156 0.37 -1.10 -8.87
N SER A 157 -0.82 -1.71 -8.93
CA SER A 157 -1.08 -3.13 -9.22
C SER A 157 -0.10 -4.18 -8.69
N SER A 158 -0.49 -4.84 -7.60
CA SER A 158 -0.23 -6.28 -7.51
C SER A 158 -1.33 -6.96 -8.32
N PRO A 159 -1.01 -7.78 -9.35
CA PRO A 159 -1.95 -8.80 -9.77
C PRO A 159 -2.15 -9.71 -8.56
N ARG A 160 -3.38 -9.87 -8.12
CA ARG A 160 -3.81 -11.11 -7.51
C ARG A 160 -4.30 -11.95 -8.67
N ASP A 161 -3.65 -13.09 -8.84
CA ASP A 161 -4.07 -14.30 -9.55
C ASP A 161 -4.89 -14.10 -10.84
#